data_AF-A0A528HB89-F1
#
_entry.id   AF-A0A528HB89-F1
#
_cell.length_a   1.000
_cell.length_b   1.000
_cell.length_c   1.000
_cell.angle_alpha   90.00
_cell.angle_beta   90.00
_cell.angle_gamma   90.00
#
_symmetry.space_group_name_H-M   'P 1'
#
loop_
_entity.id
_entity.type
_entity.pdbx_description
1 polymer ?
#
loop_
_entity_poly.entity_id
_entity_poly.type
_entity_poly.pdbx_seq_one_letter_code
_entity_poly.pdbx_strand_id
1 'polypeptide(L)'
;IIAAALPAIEDCHDCADFILVPLLWCRRVYGDRIAVDLRHRIDEAILNYRYWMDEPGNDVQWYFSENHALLFHTAAYLGGHLLPEARFVRSGRTGAEQSTVGLARVRAWLDHFEEWEMAEFNSAPYFPIDLKGLTILYALGPDADVRRRAGAAINRLLEIVARSAQ
;
A
#
# COMPACT_ATOMS: atom_id res chain seq x y z
N ILE A 1 -10.09 -7.10 -16.68
CA ILE A 1 -9.78 -7.26 -15.24
C ILE A 1 -9.31 -5.93 -14.64
N ILE A 2 -8.12 -5.41 -14.96
CA ILE A 2 -7.62 -4.12 -14.40
C ILE A 2 -8.61 -2.97 -14.61
N ALA A 3 -9.08 -2.76 -15.84
CA ALA A 3 -10.02 -1.67 -16.15
C ALA A 3 -11.34 -1.72 -15.36
N ALA A 4 -11.77 -2.91 -14.93
CA ALA A 4 -12.98 -3.10 -14.14
C ALA A 4 -12.77 -2.82 -12.65
N ALA A 5 -11.52 -2.83 -12.17
CA ALA A 5 -11.18 -2.58 -10.78
C ALA A 5 -10.89 -1.09 -10.49
N LEU A 6 -10.55 -0.31 -11.53
CA LEU A 6 -10.22 1.11 -11.42
C LEU A 6 -11.32 1.99 -10.78
N PRO A 7 -12.62 1.82 -11.08
CA PRO A 7 -13.66 2.68 -10.52
C PRO A 7 -13.63 2.73 -8.98
N ALA A 8 -13.39 1.59 -8.31
CA ALA A 8 -13.32 1.55 -6.85
C ALA A 8 -12.15 2.37 -6.27
N ILE A 9 -11.03 2.46 -7.00
CA ILE A 9 -9.87 3.29 -6.62
C ILE A 9 -10.18 4.76 -6.91
N GLU A 10 -10.69 5.05 -8.11
CA GLU A 10 -11.02 6.40 -8.57
C GLU A 10 -12.01 7.08 -7.62
N ASP A 11 -13.02 6.34 -7.17
CA ASP A 11 -14.06 6.83 -6.26
C ASP A 11 -13.69 6.70 -4.76
N CYS A 12 -12.48 6.18 -4.44
CA CYS A 12 -12.03 5.95 -3.06
C CYS A 12 -13.07 5.17 -2.22
N HIS A 13 -13.57 4.06 -2.78
CA HIS A 13 -14.43 3.15 -2.03
C HIS A 13 -13.69 2.56 -0.83
N ASP A 14 -14.45 2.13 0.18
CA ASP A 14 -13.85 1.35 1.26
C ASP A 14 -13.15 0.11 0.70
N CYS A 15 -12.00 -0.25 1.28
CA CYS A 15 -11.08 -1.28 0.79
C CYS A 15 -10.46 -1.05 -0.61
N ALA A 16 -10.49 0.17 -1.16
CA ALA A 16 -9.83 0.47 -2.43
C ALA A 16 -8.29 0.26 -2.38
N ASP A 17 -7.69 0.39 -1.20
CA ASP A 17 -6.28 0.11 -0.93
C ASP A 17 -5.92 -1.37 -1.19
N PHE A 18 -6.88 -2.29 -0.97
CA PHE A 18 -6.71 -3.73 -1.24
C PHE A 18 -6.57 -4.02 -2.75
N ILE A 19 -7.06 -3.09 -3.58
CA ILE A 19 -7.01 -3.14 -5.04
C ILE A 19 -5.80 -2.34 -5.55
N LEU A 20 -5.55 -1.17 -4.97
CA LEU A 20 -4.48 -0.27 -5.37
C LEU A 20 -3.10 -0.89 -5.18
N VAL A 21 -2.85 -1.58 -4.07
CA VAL A 21 -1.53 -2.19 -3.80
C VAL A 21 -1.15 -3.25 -4.85
N PRO A 22 -1.99 -4.24 -5.19
CA PRO A 22 -1.74 -5.14 -6.32
C PRO A 22 -1.65 -4.43 -7.68
N LEU A 23 -2.41 -3.34 -7.87
CA LEU A 23 -2.33 -2.55 -9.10
C LEU A 23 -0.96 -1.88 -9.26
N LEU A 24 -0.37 -1.36 -8.17
CA LEU A 24 0.98 -0.80 -8.16
C LEU A 24 2.03 -1.85 -8.54
N TRP A 25 1.89 -3.09 -8.07
CA TRP A 25 2.73 -4.20 -8.54
C TRP A 25 2.62 -4.37 -10.05
N CYS A 26 1.39 -4.49 -10.56
CA CYS A 26 1.14 -4.68 -11.98
C CYS A 26 1.75 -3.54 -12.81
N ARG A 27 1.52 -2.30 -12.37
CA ARG A 27 2.00 -1.09 -13.04
C ARG A 27 3.53 -0.99 -13.04
N ARG A 28 4.20 -1.45 -11.97
CA ARG A 28 5.65 -1.43 -11.82
C ARG A 28 6.36 -2.54 -12.60
N VAL A 29 5.80 -3.75 -12.61
CA VAL A 29 6.44 -4.96 -13.18
C VAL A 29 6.04 -5.19 -14.64
N TYR A 30 4.80 -4.88 -15.00
CA TYR A 30 4.24 -5.15 -16.33
C TYR A 30 3.82 -3.89 -17.08
N GLY A 31 4.24 -2.70 -16.63
CA GLY A 31 3.82 -1.41 -17.20
C GLY A 31 3.98 -1.30 -18.72
N ASP A 32 5.03 -1.90 -19.29
CA ASP A 32 5.27 -1.86 -20.75
C ASP A 32 4.38 -2.82 -21.55
N ARG A 33 3.68 -3.74 -20.87
CA ARG A 33 2.70 -4.66 -21.46
C ARG A 33 1.27 -4.19 -21.29
N ILE A 34 1.05 -3.10 -20.54
CA ILE A 34 -0.27 -2.48 -20.37
C ILE A 34 -0.48 -1.50 -21.53
N ALA A 35 -1.65 -1.57 -22.17
CA ALA A 35 -2.02 -0.63 -23.23
C ALA A 35 -1.86 0.82 -22.72
N VAL A 36 -1.30 1.68 -23.56
CA VAL A 36 -0.89 3.05 -23.19
C VAL A 36 -2.03 3.82 -22.50
N ASP A 37 -3.24 3.81 -23.08
CA ASP A 37 -4.39 4.52 -22.51
C ASP A 37 -4.78 3.99 -21.12
N LEU A 38 -4.75 2.66 -20.93
CA LEU A 38 -5.03 2.06 -19.64
C LEU A 38 -3.94 2.38 -18.62
N ARG A 39 -2.67 2.42 -19.05
CA ARG A 39 -1.55 2.82 -18.20
C ARG A 39 -1.68 4.27 -17.73
N HIS A 40 -2.08 5.17 -18.62
CA HIS A 40 -2.37 6.57 -18.25
C HIS A 40 -3.51 6.65 -17.23
N ARG A 41 -4.61 5.92 -17.43
CA ARG A 41 -5.72 5.90 -16.47
C ARG A 41 -5.29 5.34 -15.09
N ILE A 42 -4.41 4.35 -15.07
CA ILE A 42 -3.82 3.84 -13.81
C ILE A 42 -2.99 4.93 -13.13
N ASP A 43 -2.13 5.64 -13.88
CA ASP A 43 -1.30 6.70 -13.33
C ASP A 43 -2.18 7.85 -12.78
N GLU A 44 -3.24 8.24 -13.49
CA GLU A 44 -4.23 9.21 -13.00
C GLU A 44 -4.93 8.73 -11.72
N ALA A 45 -5.35 7.47 -11.65
CA ALA A 45 -5.95 6.91 -10.44
C ALA A 45 -4.98 6.97 -9.25
N ILE A 46 -3.69 6.66 -9.45
CA ILE A 46 -2.64 6.77 -8.43
C ILE A 46 -2.50 8.22 -7.96
N LEU A 47 -2.46 9.19 -8.88
CA LEU A 47 -2.24 10.61 -8.55
C LEU A 47 -3.43 11.26 -7.85
N ASN A 48 -4.65 10.79 -8.11
CA ASN A 48 -5.89 11.36 -7.57
C ASN A 48 -6.41 10.63 -6.32
N TYR A 49 -5.82 9.49 -5.95
CA TYR A 49 -6.23 8.72 -4.77
C TYR A 49 -5.96 9.49 -3.46
N ARG A 50 -6.76 9.23 -2.43
CA ARG A 50 -6.51 9.71 -1.06
C ARG A 50 -5.79 8.66 -0.26
N TYR A 51 -4.55 8.95 0.08
CA TYR A 51 -3.67 8.01 0.75
C TYR A 51 -3.77 8.07 2.26
N TRP A 52 -4.19 9.20 2.83
CA TRP A 52 -4.32 9.32 4.27
C TRP A 52 -5.21 10.49 4.68
N MET A 53 -5.53 10.55 5.97
CA MET A 53 -6.47 11.51 6.52
C MET A 53 -5.99 12.96 6.50
N ASP A 54 -4.67 13.20 6.43
CA ASP A 54 -4.10 14.54 6.32
C ASP A 54 -4.29 15.15 4.93
N GLU A 55 -4.77 14.37 3.96
CA GLU A 55 -5.08 14.84 2.62
C GLU A 55 -6.56 15.27 2.53
N PRO A 56 -6.86 16.37 1.81
CA PRO A 56 -8.23 16.83 1.62
C PRO A 56 -9.06 15.79 0.87
N GLY A 57 -10.31 15.62 1.30
CA GLY A 57 -11.27 14.70 0.68
C GLY A 57 -12.40 14.35 1.63
N ASN A 58 -13.49 13.82 1.07
CA ASN A 58 -14.58 13.24 1.82
C ASN A 58 -14.95 11.92 1.15
N ASP A 59 -14.54 10.83 1.78
CA ASP A 59 -14.73 9.46 1.32
C ASP A 59 -15.10 8.55 2.50
N VAL A 60 -15.40 7.31 2.19
CA VAL A 60 -15.87 6.30 3.15
C VAL A 60 -14.77 5.33 3.57
N GLN A 61 -13.52 5.61 3.23
CA GLN A 61 -12.42 4.67 3.45
C GLN A 61 -12.12 4.50 4.95
N TRP A 62 -11.90 3.26 5.38
CA TRP A 62 -11.51 2.97 6.75
C TRP A 62 -9.99 3.04 6.96
N TYR A 63 -9.47 4.16 7.49
CA TYR A 63 -8.02 4.38 7.58
C TYR A 63 -7.31 3.70 8.77
N PHE A 64 -8.04 3.34 9.82
CA PHE A 64 -7.43 3.15 11.15
C PHE A 64 -7.16 1.69 11.54
N SER A 65 -7.65 0.71 10.78
CA SER A 65 -7.27 -0.69 11.05
C SER A 65 -5.79 -0.88 10.72
N GLU A 66 -5.18 -1.89 11.33
CA GLU A 66 -3.75 -2.16 11.16
C GLU A 66 -3.40 -2.45 9.70
N ASN A 67 -4.23 -3.27 9.06
CA ASN A 67 -4.07 -3.66 7.67
C ASN A 67 -4.28 -2.50 6.69
N HIS A 68 -5.30 -1.67 6.90
CA HIS A 68 -5.54 -0.50 6.06
C HIS A 68 -4.41 0.51 6.19
N ALA A 69 -3.97 0.81 7.42
CA ALA A 69 -2.84 1.70 7.66
C ALA A 69 -1.60 1.24 6.89
N LEU A 70 -1.23 -0.04 6.98
CA LEU A 70 -0.12 -0.60 6.24
C LEU A 70 -0.28 -0.41 4.72
N LEU A 71 -1.45 -0.74 4.17
CA LEU A 71 -1.69 -0.68 2.72
C LEU A 71 -1.71 0.76 2.20
N PHE A 72 -2.33 1.68 2.92
CA PHE A 72 -2.30 3.11 2.59
C PHE A 72 -0.88 3.67 2.58
N HIS A 73 -0.08 3.36 3.61
CA HIS A 73 1.30 3.82 3.71
C HIS A 73 2.18 3.21 2.61
N THR A 74 1.99 1.92 2.34
CA THR A 74 2.65 1.19 1.26
C THR A 74 2.31 1.81 -0.10
N ALA A 75 1.04 2.11 -0.34
CA ALA A 75 0.58 2.70 -1.59
C ALA A 75 1.16 4.11 -1.78
N ALA A 76 1.19 4.94 -0.73
CA ALA A 76 1.81 6.27 -0.80
C ALA A 76 3.30 6.19 -1.11
N TYR A 77 4.01 5.27 -0.46
CA TYR A 77 5.44 5.07 -0.64
C TYR A 77 5.77 4.65 -2.08
N LEU A 78 5.15 3.58 -2.55
CA LEU A 78 5.45 2.97 -3.83
C LEU A 78 4.86 3.75 -5.01
N GLY A 79 3.65 4.30 -4.85
CA GLY A 79 3.03 5.19 -5.84
C GLY A 79 3.87 6.45 -6.04
N GLY A 80 4.32 7.08 -4.95
CA GLY A 80 5.22 8.24 -5.01
C GLY A 80 6.55 7.91 -5.68
N HIS A 81 7.15 6.75 -5.38
CA HIS A 81 8.40 6.33 -6.00
C HIS A 81 8.25 5.98 -7.49
N LEU A 82 7.08 5.47 -7.89
CA LEU A 82 6.77 5.15 -9.28
C LEU A 82 6.64 6.41 -10.15
N LEU A 83 6.10 7.49 -9.59
CA LEU A 83 5.80 8.74 -10.30
C LEU A 83 6.48 9.95 -9.59
N PRO A 84 7.82 9.97 -9.45
CA PRO A 84 8.52 10.86 -8.52
C PRO A 84 8.33 12.35 -8.84
N GLU A 85 8.24 12.70 -10.12
CA GLU A 85 8.09 14.09 -10.58
C GLU A 85 6.63 14.53 -10.73
N ALA A 86 5.68 13.60 -10.65
CA ALA A 86 4.26 13.91 -10.81
C ALA A 86 3.69 14.54 -9.53
N ARG A 87 2.59 15.29 -9.66
CA ARG A 87 1.90 15.90 -8.53
C ARG A 87 0.75 15.02 -8.06
N PHE A 88 0.78 14.64 -6.80
CA PHE A 88 -0.33 13.98 -6.11
C PHE A 88 -1.38 15.04 -5.79
N VAL A 89 -2.56 14.90 -6.38
CA VAL A 89 -3.53 16.00 -6.51
C VAL A 89 -4.07 16.44 -5.16
N ARG A 90 -4.40 15.50 -4.28
CA ARG A 90 -5.01 15.81 -2.98
C ARG A 90 -3.99 16.41 -2.02
N SER A 91 -2.84 15.77 -1.84
CA SER A 91 -1.80 16.26 -0.94
C SER A 91 -1.08 17.51 -1.45
N GLY A 92 -1.11 17.73 -2.77
CA GLY A 92 -0.30 18.74 -3.45
C GLY A 92 1.18 18.42 -3.47
N ARG A 93 1.61 17.23 -3.01
CA ARG A 93 3.02 16.82 -2.96
C ARG A 93 3.51 16.36 -4.33
N THR A 94 4.81 16.50 -4.59
CA THR A 94 5.49 15.71 -5.63
C THR A 94 5.47 14.22 -5.25
N GLY A 95 5.66 13.34 -6.22
CA GLY A 95 5.76 11.90 -5.94
C GLY A 95 6.92 11.57 -5.03
N ALA A 96 8.07 12.24 -5.15
CA ALA A 96 9.21 12.07 -4.25
C ALA A 96 8.86 12.43 -2.79
N GLU A 97 8.14 13.52 -2.57
CA GLU A 97 7.66 13.92 -1.24
C GLU A 97 6.60 12.95 -0.71
N GLN A 98 5.63 12.54 -1.54
CA GLN A 98 4.61 11.55 -1.18
C GLN A 98 5.28 10.22 -0.78
N SER A 99 6.31 9.81 -1.53
CA SER A 99 7.10 8.61 -1.26
C SER A 99 7.80 8.71 0.09
N THR A 100 8.41 9.87 0.39
CA THR A 100 9.09 10.12 1.67
C THR A 100 8.12 10.05 2.86
N VAL A 101 6.94 10.66 2.73
CA VAL A 101 5.89 10.59 3.77
C VAL A 101 5.40 9.15 3.97
N GLY A 102 5.13 8.43 2.87
CA GLY A 102 4.74 7.02 2.92
C GLY A 102 5.80 6.15 3.59
N LEU A 103 7.08 6.33 3.25
CA LEU A 103 8.19 5.60 3.83
C LEU A 103 8.30 5.81 5.35
N ALA A 104 8.17 7.05 5.81
CA ALA A 104 8.19 7.35 7.24
C ALA A 104 7.07 6.62 8.00
N ARG A 105 5.87 6.57 7.41
CA ARG A 105 4.72 5.87 8.00
C ARG A 105 4.87 4.34 7.96
N VAL A 106 5.42 3.79 6.87
CA VAL A 106 5.77 2.35 6.78
C VAL A 106 6.76 1.98 7.87
N ARG A 107 7.80 2.80 8.11
CA ARG A 107 8.77 2.55 9.19
C ARG A 107 8.10 2.57 10.56
N ALA A 108 7.27 3.57 10.84
CA ALA A 108 6.55 3.64 12.11
C ALA A 108 5.61 2.44 12.32
N TRP A 109 4.94 1.97 11.26
CA TRP A 109 4.13 0.75 11.32
C TRP A 109 4.99 -0.48 11.62
N LEU A 110 6.14 -0.63 10.96
CA LEU A 110 7.06 -1.74 11.21
C LEU A 110 7.66 -1.67 12.62
N ASP A 111 7.97 -0.47 13.13
CA ASP A 111 8.48 -0.28 14.50
C ASP A 111 7.44 -0.79 15.51
N HIS A 112 6.16 -0.45 15.31
CA HIS A 112 5.06 -0.92 16.15
C HIS A 112 4.91 -2.45 16.09
N PHE A 113 4.89 -3.02 14.88
CA PHE A 113 4.77 -4.47 14.68
C PHE A 113 5.93 -5.25 15.32
N GLU A 114 7.15 -4.72 15.26
CA GLU A 114 8.34 -5.36 15.85
C GLU A 114 8.34 -5.31 17.38
N GLU A 115 7.78 -4.24 17.97
CA GLU A 115 7.72 -4.07 19.42
C GLU A 115 6.53 -4.83 20.06
N TRP A 116 5.37 -4.84 19.39
CA TRP A 116 4.10 -5.28 19.98
C TRP A 116 3.41 -6.44 19.26
N GLU A 117 3.99 -6.95 18.16
CA GLU A 117 3.35 -7.86 17.22
C GLU A 117 2.08 -7.24 16.58
N MET A 118 1.18 -8.08 16.06
CA MET A 118 -0.08 -7.63 15.46
C MET A 118 -1.02 -7.05 16.51
N ALA A 119 -1.48 -5.83 16.30
CA ALA A 119 -2.61 -5.28 17.05
C ALA A 119 -3.89 -6.09 16.79
N GLU A 120 -4.03 -6.68 15.60
CA GLU A 120 -5.13 -7.57 15.21
C GLU A 120 -4.83 -9.07 15.53
N PHE A 121 -4.18 -9.36 16.66
CA PHE A 121 -3.64 -10.68 17.06
C PHE A 121 -4.59 -11.89 16.91
N ASN A 122 -5.92 -11.71 16.97
CA ASN A 122 -6.91 -12.79 16.85
C ASN A 122 -7.75 -12.74 15.56
N SER A 123 -7.31 -11.98 14.56
CA SER A 123 -8.03 -11.81 13.30
C SER A 123 -7.31 -12.53 12.16
N ALA A 124 -7.26 -13.87 12.24
CA ALA A 124 -6.68 -14.71 11.19
C ALA A 124 -7.11 -14.35 9.74
N PRO A 125 -8.34 -13.85 9.47
CA PRO A 125 -8.73 -13.41 8.13
C PRO A 125 -7.98 -12.16 7.61
N TYR A 126 -7.35 -11.35 8.46
CA TYR A 126 -6.67 -10.11 8.07
C TYR A 126 -5.18 -10.30 7.76
N PHE A 127 -4.54 -11.36 8.26
CA PHE A 127 -3.14 -11.64 7.92
C PHE A 127 -2.87 -11.77 6.41
N PRO A 128 -3.76 -12.38 5.59
CA PRO A 128 -3.61 -12.34 4.14
C PRO A 128 -3.60 -10.93 3.55
N ILE A 129 -4.21 -9.96 4.22
CA ILE A 129 -4.26 -8.55 3.80
C ILE A 129 -2.94 -7.86 4.15
N ASP A 130 -2.44 -8.03 5.38
CA ASP A 130 -1.12 -7.52 5.77
C ASP A 130 0.00 -8.10 4.90
N LEU A 131 -0.09 -9.40 4.59
CA LEU A 131 0.82 -10.05 3.67
C LEU A 131 0.85 -9.38 2.30
N LYS A 132 -0.24 -8.78 1.79
CA LYS A 132 -0.20 -8.02 0.52
C LYS A 132 0.75 -6.84 0.62
N GLY A 133 0.61 -6.04 1.68
CA GLY A 133 1.44 -4.87 1.93
C GLY A 133 2.90 -5.26 2.15
N LEU A 134 3.14 -6.21 3.05
CA LEU A 134 4.50 -6.67 3.35
C LEU A 134 5.18 -7.33 2.13
N THR A 135 4.45 -8.11 1.34
CA THR A 135 5.01 -8.78 0.16
C THR A 135 5.44 -7.78 -0.91
N ILE A 136 4.63 -6.76 -1.19
CA ILE A 136 5.03 -5.74 -2.17
C ILE A 136 6.19 -4.90 -1.66
N LEU A 137 6.24 -4.58 -0.36
CA LEU A 137 7.36 -3.87 0.26
C LEU A 137 8.65 -4.69 0.14
N TYR A 138 8.59 -5.98 0.46
CA TYR A 138 9.73 -6.90 0.35
C TYR A 138 10.25 -7.00 -1.08
N ALA A 139 9.35 -7.09 -2.07
CA ALA A 139 9.72 -7.34 -3.45
C ALA A 139 10.13 -6.07 -4.20
N LEU A 140 9.41 -4.95 -4.01
CA LEU A 140 9.50 -3.75 -4.83
C LEU A 140 9.94 -2.50 -4.06
N GLY A 141 10.09 -2.57 -2.74
CA GLY A 141 10.55 -1.46 -1.90
C GLY A 141 11.92 -0.92 -2.34
N PRO A 142 12.05 0.37 -2.68
CA PRO A 142 13.34 0.97 -3.02
C PRO A 142 14.37 0.93 -1.89
N ASP A 143 13.90 0.98 -0.63
CA ASP A 143 14.74 1.01 0.56
C ASP A 143 15.05 -0.41 1.08
N ALA A 144 16.35 -0.72 1.18
CA ALA A 144 16.82 -2.05 1.57
C ALA A 144 16.47 -2.43 3.03
N ASP A 145 16.39 -1.45 3.93
CA ASP A 145 15.98 -1.69 5.31
C ASP A 145 14.50 -2.09 5.37
N VAL A 146 13.64 -1.34 4.66
CA VAL A 146 12.22 -1.69 4.56
C VAL A 146 12.02 -3.08 3.99
N ARG A 147 12.74 -3.44 2.92
CA ARG A 147 12.66 -4.79 2.35
C ARG A 147 13.05 -5.85 3.37
N ARG A 148 14.17 -5.67 4.09
CA ARG A 148 14.63 -6.60 5.10
C ARG A 148 13.60 -6.78 6.22
N ARG A 149 13.06 -5.67 6.75
CA ARG A 149 12.06 -5.66 7.83
C ARG A 149 10.75 -6.29 7.40
N ALA A 150 10.26 -5.97 6.20
CA ALA A 150 9.07 -6.60 5.64
C ALA A 150 9.24 -8.12 5.48
N GLY A 151 10.41 -8.59 5.04
CA GLY A 151 10.72 -10.03 4.97
C GLY A 151 10.70 -10.72 6.34
N ALA A 152 11.23 -10.07 7.38
CA ALA A 152 11.16 -10.56 8.75
C ALA A 152 9.71 -10.61 9.26
N ALA A 153 8.91 -9.57 8.98
CA ALA A 153 7.50 -9.51 9.35
C ALA A 153 6.67 -10.61 8.67
N ILE A 154 6.90 -10.89 7.38
CA ILE A 154 6.28 -12.02 6.67
C ILE A 154 6.58 -13.34 7.39
N ASN A 155 7.85 -13.60 7.71
CA ASN A 155 8.24 -14.83 8.42
C ASN A 155 7.54 -14.91 9.79
N ARG A 156 7.45 -13.79 10.52
CA ARG A 156 6.77 -13.74 11.82
C ARG A 156 5.27 -14.05 11.70
N LEU A 157 4.59 -13.47 10.72
CA LEU A 157 3.16 -13.75 10.47
C LEU A 157 2.93 -15.23 10.14
N LEU A 158 3.77 -15.81 9.29
CA LEU A 158 3.68 -17.23 8.94
C LEU A 158 3.87 -18.13 10.18
N GLU A 159 4.78 -17.76 11.08
CA GLU A 159 4.98 -18.47 12.35
C GLU A 159 3.74 -18.38 13.27
N ILE A 160 3.10 -17.20 13.36
CA ILE A 160 1.87 -17.03 14.14
C ILE A 160 0.75 -17.91 13.57
N VAL A 161 0.53 -17.90 12.25
CA VAL A 161 -0.47 -18.76 11.58
C VAL A 161 -0.21 -20.24 11.84
N ALA A 162 1.05 -20.67 11.70
CA ALA A 162 1.41 -22.06 11.91
C ALA A 162 1.16 -22.51 13.36
N ARG A 163 1.29 -21.59 14.34
CA ARG A 163 1.02 -21.86 15.75
C ARG A 163 -0.45 -21.75 16.13
N SER A 164 -1.26 -20.98 15.41
CA SER A 164 -2.69 -20.80 15.69
C SER A 164 -3.57 -21.96 15.20
N ALA A 165 -3.01 -22.91 14.45
CA ALA A 165 -3.74 -24.06 13.89
C ALA A 165 -3.86 -25.26 14.87
N GLN A 166 -3.82 -25.02 16.19
CA GLN A 166 -3.95 -26.05 17.23
C GLN A 166 -5.39 -26.22 17.73
#